data_AF-A0A8E0RMZ4-F1
#
_entry.id   AF-A0A8E0RMZ4-F1
#
_cell.length_a   1.000
_cell.length_b   1.000
_cell.length_c   1.000
_cell.angle_alpha   90.00
_cell.angle_beta   90.00
_cell.angle_gamma   90.00
#
_symmetry.space_group_name_H-M   'P 1'
#
loop_
_entity.id
_entity.type
_entity.pdbx_description
1 polymer ?
#
loop_
_entity_poly.entity_id
_entity_poly.type
_entity_poly.pdbx_seq_one_letter_code
_entity_poly.pdbx_strand_id
1 'polypeptide(L)'
;ELKGAPLRELRQRVLSIYNQYLAPNAVDPLNVDSRISESIRRHLSDNTGTNLDRYCFEEAETHIFHLMKSDSYYRFLRSDYYRELFTGGKKKSKKHRAGVSLTGSGGPGLGTASDTREVLQLST
;
A
#
# COMPACT_ATOMS: atom_id res chain seq x y z
N GLU A 1 -3.02 14.21 -13.03
CA GLU A 1 -4.11 14.11 -14.02
C GLU A 1 -3.58 14.24 -15.45
N LEU A 2 -3.82 13.24 -16.30
CA LEU A 2 -3.36 13.21 -17.71
C LEU A 2 -4.37 13.88 -18.65
N LYS A 3 -5.66 13.59 -18.48
CA LYS A 3 -6.76 14.02 -19.36
C LYS A 3 -6.84 15.55 -19.51
N GLY A 4 -6.55 16.31 -18.45
CA GLY A 4 -6.53 17.78 -18.46
C GLY A 4 -5.17 18.45 -18.76
N ALA A 5 -4.11 17.69 -19.06
CA ALA A 5 -2.76 18.26 -19.22
C ALA A 5 -2.61 19.14 -20.48
N PRO A 6 -1.70 20.11 -20.56
CA PRO A 6 -1.38 20.77 -21.82
C PRO A 6 -0.78 19.77 -22.84
N LEU A 7 -1.06 19.93 -24.15
CA LEU A 7 -0.53 19.00 -25.19
C LEU A 7 1.01 18.90 -25.18
N ARG A 8 1.69 20.01 -24.92
CA ARG A 8 3.16 20.06 -24.80
C ARG A 8 3.72 19.13 -23.70
N GLU A 9 2.92 18.86 -22.67
CA GLU A 9 3.30 18.02 -21.52
C GLU A 9 2.79 16.58 -21.65
N LEU A 10 1.93 16.30 -22.64
CA LEU A 10 1.26 15.01 -22.78
C LEU A 10 2.28 13.87 -22.88
N ARG A 11 3.27 14.00 -23.75
CA ARG A 11 4.31 12.98 -23.94
C ARG A 11 5.07 12.67 -22.66
N GLN A 12 5.53 13.71 -21.97
CA GLN A 12 6.26 13.54 -20.72
C GLN A 12 5.40 12.84 -19.66
N ARG A 13 4.13 13.24 -19.53
CA ARG A 13 3.21 12.65 -18.54
C ARG A 13 2.86 11.21 -18.86
N VAL A 14 2.57 10.90 -20.11
CA VAL A 14 2.29 9.53 -20.55
C VAL A 14 3.47 8.60 -20.24
N LEU A 15 4.68 9.00 -20.61
CA LEU A 15 5.89 8.21 -20.35
C LEU A 15 6.18 8.09 -18.85
N SER A 16 5.96 9.16 -18.08
CA SER A 16 6.12 9.11 -16.63
C SER A 16 5.18 8.11 -15.97
N ILE A 17 3.90 8.09 -16.37
CA ILE A 17 2.91 7.15 -15.84
C ILE A 17 3.30 5.72 -16.24
N TYR A 18 3.66 5.51 -17.50
CA TYR A 18 4.08 4.19 -17.99
C TYR A 18 5.29 3.66 -17.20
N ASN A 19 6.35 4.46 -17.07
CA ASN A 19 7.57 4.05 -16.37
C ASN A 19 7.36 3.86 -14.87
N GLN A 20 6.44 4.60 -14.25
CA GLN A 20 6.18 4.47 -12.83
C GLN A 20 5.38 3.21 -12.50
N TYR A 21 4.40 2.84 -13.33
CA TYR A 21 3.37 1.88 -12.95
C TYR A 21 3.25 0.63 -13.85
N LEU A 22 3.66 0.70 -15.13
CA LEU A 22 3.34 -0.34 -16.13
C LEU A 22 4.54 -0.89 -16.90
N ALA A 23 5.69 -0.21 -16.86
CA ALA A 23 6.92 -0.71 -17.45
C ALA A 23 7.36 -2.04 -16.80
N PRO A 24 8.08 -2.92 -17.52
CA PRO A 24 8.57 -4.19 -16.95
C PRO A 24 9.38 -4.04 -15.66
N ASN A 25 10.00 -2.89 -15.48
CA ASN A 25 10.80 -2.49 -14.32
C ASN A 25 10.20 -1.27 -13.61
N ALA A 26 8.88 -1.15 -13.59
CA ALA A 26 8.16 -0.09 -12.92
C ALA A 26 8.55 0.05 -11.44
N VAL A 27 8.63 1.29 -10.95
CA VAL A 27 8.97 1.60 -9.56
C VAL A 27 7.86 1.17 -8.60
N ASP A 28 6.61 1.33 -9.04
CA ASP A 28 5.40 0.97 -8.29
C ASP A 28 4.46 0.16 -9.21
N PRO A 29 4.78 -1.11 -9.49
CA PRO A 29 4.06 -1.90 -10.49
C PRO A 29 2.61 -2.12 -10.08
N LEU A 30 1.68 -1.76 -10.96
CA LEU A 30 0.25 -2.01 -10.74
C LEU A 30 -0.14 -3.42 -11.21
N ASN A 31 -1.08 -4.03 -10.48
CA ASN A 31 -1.69 -5.28 -10.88
C ASN A 31 -2.74 -5.01 -11.98
N VAL A 32 -2.33 -5.12 -13.24
CA VAL A 32 -3.18 -4.94 -14.42
C VAL A 32 -3.14 -6.21 -15.29
N ASP A 33 -4.27 -6.57 -15.91
CA ASP A 33 -4.33 -7.69 -16.89
C ASP A 33 -3.24 -7.50 -17.98
N SER A 34 -2.54 -8.59 -18.29
CA SER A 34 -1.39 -8.59 -19.20
C SER A 34 -1.74 -8.10 -20.61
N ARG A 35 -2.99 -8.31 -21.07
CA ARG A 35 -3.47 -7.81 -22.37
C ARG A 35 -3.55 -6.29 -22.40
N ILE A 36 -4.00 -5.67 -21.30
CA ILE A 36 -4.11 -4.22 -21.17
C ILE A 36 -2.71 -3.60 -21.15
N SER A 37 -1.79 -4.14 -20.34
CA SER A 37 -0.41 -3.64 -20.28
C SER A 37 0.31 -3.75 -21.63
N GLU A 38 0.06 -4.84 -22.37
CA GLU A 38 0.65 -5.07 -23.69
C GLU A 38 0.06 -4.13 -24.74
N SER A 39 -1.26 -3.89 -24.71
CA SER A 39 -1.93 -2.91 -25.56
C SER A 39 -1.32 -1.52 -25.40
N ILE A 40 -1.17 -1.07 -24.15
CA ILE A 40 -0.54 0.21 -23.81
C ILE A 40 0.91 0.26 -24.29
N ARG A 41 1.70 -0.79 -24.05
CA ARG A 41 3.09 -0.87 -24.48
C ARG A 41 3.23 -0.72 -26.00
N ARG A 42 2.37 -1.38 -26.77
CA ARG A 42 2.37 -1.28 -28.24
C ARG A 42 2.01 0.13 -28.71
N HIS A 43 0.96 0.70 -28.14
CA HIS A 43 0.51 2.07 -28.40
C HIS A 43 1.64 3.09 -28.15
N LEU A 44 2.47 2.86 -27.13
CA LEU A 44 3.60 3.73 -26.78
C LEU A 44 4.87 3.48 -27.60
N SER A 45 5.01 2.29 -28.19
CA SER A 45 6.18 1.92 -28.99
C SER A 45 6.21 2.54 -30.38
N ASP A 46 5.08 3.11 -30.83
CA ASP A 46 5.02 3.87 -32.08
C ASP A 46 5.78 5.21 -31.92
N ASN A 47 7.04 5.18 -32.36
CA ASN A 47 8.01 6.26 -32.25
C ASN A 47 7.65 7.53 -33.07
N THR A 48 6.59 7.48 -33.86
CA THR A 48 6.10 8.63 -34.64
C THR A 48 5.55 9.75 -33.77
N GLY A 49 5.23 9.47 -32.50
CA GLY A 49 4.74 10.47 -31.55
C GLY A 49 3.35 11.02 -31.86
N THR A 50 2.71 10.55 -32.94
CA THR A 50 1.38 10.94 -33.38
C THR A 50 0.27 10.18 -32.66
N ASN A 51 0.59 9.05 -32.02
CA ASN A 51 -0.38 8.18 -31.39
C ASN A 51 -0.48 8.39 -29.86
N LEU A 52 0.27 9.32 -29.26
CA LEU A 52 0.11 9.58 -27.82
C LEU A 52 -1.20 10.32 -27.55
N ASP A 53 -2.16 9.57 -27.03
CA ASP A 53 -3.47 10.06 -26.63
C ASP A 53 -3.62 10.18 -25.10
N ARG A 54 -4.49 11.09 -24.66
CA ARG A 54 -4.88 11.31 -23.26
C ARG A 54 -5.68 10.16 -22.68
N TYR A 55 -6.24 9.30 -23.54
CA TYR A 55 -7.09 8.17 -23.16
C TYR A 55 -6.37 6.82 -23.26
N CYS A 56 -5.06 6.79 -23.52
CA CYS A 56 -4.30 5.54 -23.67
C CYS A 56 -4.31 4.63 -22.42
N PHE A 57 -4.66 5.16 -21.23
CA PHE A 57 -4.78 4.40 -19.99
C PHE A 57 -6.22 4.12 -19.55
N GLU A 58 -7.24 4.44 -20.34
CA GLU A 58 -8.65 4.33 -19.93
C GLU A 58 -9.07 2.90 -19.55
N GLU A 59 -8.58 1.92 -20.30
CA GLU A 59 -8.82 0.51 -20.01
C GLU A 59 -8.14 0.08 -18.69
N ALA A 60 -6.89 0.51 -18.47
CA ALA A 60 -6.16 0.25 -17.23
C ALA A 60 -6.79 0.95 -16.02
N GLU A 61 -7.23 2.21 -16.17
CA GLU A 61 -7.95 2.98 -15.15
C GLU A 61 -9.22 2.23 -14.72
N THR A 62 -9.99 1.76 -15.69
CA THR A 62 -11.21 0.97 -15.45
C THR A 62 -10.88 -0.33 -14.72
N HIS A 63 -9.83 -1.05 -15.13
CA HIS A 63 -9.41 -2.29 -14.49
C HIS A 63 -9.03 -2.07 -13.01
N ILE A 64 -8.17 -1.08 -12.74
CA ILE A 64 -7.74 -0.75 -11.38
C ILE A 64 -8.90 -0.26 -10.52
N PHE A 65 -9.81 0.54 -11.08
CA PHE A 65 -11.01 0.97 -10.36
C PHE A 65 -11.83 -0.22 -9.85
N HIS A 66 -12.08 -1.22 -10.71
CA HIS A 66 -12.83 -2.41 -10.32
C HIS A 66 -12.06 -3.27 -9.30
N LEU A 67 -10.74 -3.40 -9.46
CA LEU A 67 -9.89 -4.11 -8.51
C LEU A 67 -9.91 -3.45 -7.12
N MET A 68 -9.76 -2.13 -7.07
CA MET A 68 -9.86 -1.37 -5.81
C MET A 68 -11.25 -1.50 -5.21
N LYS A 69 -12.31 -1.43 -6.03
CA LYS A 69 -13.69 -1.54 -5.58
C LYS A 69 -13.99 -2.91 -4.97
N SER A 70 -13.43 -3.98 -5.52
CA SER A 70 -13.70 -5.36 -5.07
C SER A 70 -12.85 -5.82 -3.89
N ASP A 71 -11.72 -5.18 -3.60
CA ASP A 71 -10.85 -5.53 -2.47
C ASP A 71 -10.63 -4.35 -1.51
N SER A 72 -9.73 -3.42 -1.89
CA SER A 72 -9.27 -2.33 -1.02
C SER A 72 -10.41 -1.50 -0.44
N TYR A 73 -11.44 -1.20 -1.23
CA TYR A 73 -12.60 -0.43 -0.79
C TYR A 73 -13.42 -1.16 0.29
N TYR A 74 -13.70 -2.46 0.13
CA TYR A 74 -14.43 -3.24 1.14
C TYR A 74 -13.62 -3.42 2.42
N ARG A 75 -12.30 -3.54 2.32
CA ARG A 75 -11.41 -3.59 3.49
C ARG A 75 -11.36 -2.23 4.19
N PHE A 76 -11.30 -1.14 3.43
CA PHE A 76 -11.34 0.22 3.95
C PHE A 76 -12.60 0.47 4.78
N LEU A 77 -13.79 0.15 4.27
CA LEU A 77 -15.05 0.36 5.00
C LEU A 77 -15.14 -0.43 6.33
N ARG A 78 -14.43 -1.55 6.45
CA ARG A 78 -14.35 -2.35 7.68
C ARG A 78 -13.18 -1.98 8.59
N SER A 79 -12.26 -1.16 8.12
CA SER A 79 -11.06 -0.79 8.86
C SER A 79 -11.38 0.13 10.04
N ASP A 80 -10.55 0.05 11.09
CA ASP A 80 -10.63 0.98 12.21
C ASP A 80 -10.41 2.43 11.76
N TYR A 81 -9.57 2.66 10.74
CA TYR A 81 -9.36 3.98 10.15
C TYR A 81 -10.68 4.62 9.69
N TYR A 82 -11.51 3.87 8.96
CA TYR A 82 -12.81 4.37 8.51
C TYR A 82 -13.75 4.65 9.69
N ARG A 83 -13.80 3.77 10.70
CA ARG A 83 -14.60 3.98 11.93
C ARG A 83 -14.15 5.22 12.70
N GLU A 84 -12.85 5.47 12.76
CA GLU A 84 -12.27 6.61 13.45
C GLU A 84 -12.67 7.96 12.85
N LEU A 85 -12.96 8.01 11.53
CA LEU A 85 -13.50 9.20 10.87
C LEU A 85 -14.83 9.65 11.49
N PHE A 86 -15.63 8.73 12.02
CA PHE A 86 -16.93 9.02 12.63
C PHE A 86 -16.86 9.18 14.15
N THR A 87 -15.86 8.58 14.81
CA THR A 87 -15.66 8.75 16.26
C THR A 87 -14.78 9.96 16.63
N GLY A 88 -14.01 10.48 15.67
CA GLY A 88 -13.05 11.58 15.84
C GLY A 88 -13.66 12.98 16.00
N GLY A 89 -14.97 13.14 15.84
CA GLY A 89 -15.68 14.42 16.09
C GLY A 89 -15.72 14.87 17.55
N LYS A 90 -15.22 14.07 18.50
CA LYS A 90 -15.08 14.46 19.92
C LYS A 90 -13.71 14.07 20.47
N LYS A 91 -12.66 14.80 20.09
CA LYS A 91 -11.41 14.77 20.86
C LYS A 91 -11.61 15.52 22.19
N LYS A 92 -11.96 14.80 23.27
CA LYS A 92 -11.51 15.21 24.60
C LYS A 92 -10.00 15.02 24.63
N SER A 93 -9.27 16.11 24.76
CA SER A 93 -7.82 16.15 24.93
C SER A 93 -7.39 15.26 26.09
N LYS A 94 -6.81 14.10 25.79
CA LYS A 94 -6.18 13.26 26.80
C LYS A 94 -4.82 13.90 27.13
N LYS A 95 -4.80 14.74 28.17
CA LYS A 95 -3.55 15.24 28.76
C LYS A 95 -2.73 14.02 29.18
N HIS A 96 -1.58 13.81 28.54
CA HIS A 96 -0.54 12.93 29.06
C HIS A 96 -0.01 13.59 30.34
N ARG A 97 -0.61 13.23 31.49
CA ARG A 97 -0.09 13.62 32.79
C ARG A 97 0.86 12.52 33.23
N ALA A 98 2.16 12.83 33.18
CA ALA A 98 3.21 12.02 33.76
C ALA A 98 2.92 11.75 35.25
N GLY A 99 3.12 10.51 35.67
CA GLY A 99 2.99 10.08 37.04
C GLY A 99 3.72 8.75 37.20
N VAL A 100 5.00 8.84 37.55
CA VAL A 100 5.77 7.71 38.10
C VAL A 100 5.08 7.22 39.36
N SER A 101 4.83 5.92 39.48
CA SER A 101 4.43 5.28 40.75
C SER A 101 5.37 4.12 41.02
N LEU A 102 6.29 4.36 41.96
CA LEU A 102 7.15 3.39 42.61
C LEU A 102 6.38 2.80 43.80
N THR A 103 5.97 1.54 43.75
CA THR A 103 5.67 0.77 44.97
C THR A 103 6.00 -0.70 44.74
N GLY A 104 7.14 -1.14 45.29
CA GLY A 104 7.45 -2.55 45.51
C GLY A 104 7.13 -2.93 46.95
N SER A 105 6.48 -4.08 47.13
CA SER A 105 6.46 -4.85 48.38
C SER A 105 5.78 -6.20 48.14
N GLY A 106 6.50 -7.31 48.30
CA GLY A 106 5.90 -8.64 48.39
C GLY A 106 6.81 -9.79 47.99
N GLY A 107 7.76 -10.16 48.85
CA GLY A 107 8.23 -11.54 48.98
C GLY A 107 7.93 -12.04 50.40
N PRO A 108 8.24 -13.29 50.80
CA PRO A 108 8.87 -14.38 50.02
C PRO A 108 8.14 -15.75 50.15
N GLY A 109 8.55 -16.73 49.34
CA GLY A 109 8.06 -18.12 49.41
C GLY A 109 9.01 -19.12 48.74
N LEU A 110 9.85 -19.71 49.57
CA LEU A 110 10.97 -20.64 49.35
C LEU A 110 10.54 -22.01 48.76
N GLY A 111 11.34 -22.61 47.86
CA GLY A 111 11.12 -24.00 47.43
C GLY A 111 12.02 -24.56 46.32
N THR A 112 13.25 -24.93 46.69
CA THR A 112 14.06 -26.10 46.23
C THR A 112 14.57 -26.26 44.78
N ALA A 113 15.87 -26.56 44.73
CA ALA A 113 16.80 -26.72 43.61
C ALA A 113 16.59 -27.96 42.70
N SER A 114 17.15 -27.89 41.48
CA SER A 114 18.12 -28.83 40.84
C SER A 114 18.13 -28.56 39.31
N ASP A 115 19.17 -27.91 38.78
CA ASP A 115 20.33 -28.51 38.08
C ASP A 115 19.97 -29.47 36.92
N THR A 116 20.20 -29.04 35.68
CA THR A 116 21.14 -29.67 34.72
C THR A 116 21.00 -29.08 33.31
N ARG A 117 22.15 -29.00 32.65
CA ARG A 117 22.41 -28.55 31.28
C ARG A 117 21.99 -29.56 30.22
N GLU A 118 21.89 -29.03 28.99
CA GLU A 118 22.07 -29.69 27.68
C GLU A 118 21.12 -30.81 27.26
N VAL A 119 20.56 -30.70 26.05
CA VAL A 119 21.00 -31.52 24.91
C VAL A 119 20.47 -30.92 23.59
N LEU A 120 21.39 -30.64 22.67
CA LEU A 120 21.14 -30.68 21.22
C LEU A 120 20.79 -32.13 20.85
N GLN A 121 19.76 -32.35 20.02
CA GLN A 121 19.91 -33.34 18.93
C GLN A 121 18.89 -33.17 17.81
N LEU A 122 19.46 -33.04 16.61
CA LEU A 122 18.87 -33.32 15.30
C LEU A 122 18.22 -34.72 15.24
N SER A 123 17.19 -34.86 14.42
CA SER A 123 16.89 -36.07 13.60
C SER A 123 15.89 -35.62 12.51
N THR A 124 16.36 -35.50 11.26
CA THR A 124 16.18 -36.45 10.14
C THR A 124 14.91 -36.17 9.35
#